data_AF-A0A973HMR5-F1
#
_entry.id   AF-A0A973HMR5-F1
#
_cell.length_a   1.000
_cell.length_b   1.000
_cell.length_c   1.000
_cell.angle_alpha   90.00
_cell.angle_beta   90.00
_cell.angle_gamma   90.00
#
_symmetry.space_group_name_H-M   'P 1'
#
loop_
_entity.id
_entity.type
_entity.pdbx_description
1 polymer ?
#
loop_
_entity_poly.entity_id
_entity_poly.type
_entity_poly.pdbx_seq_one_letter_code
_entity_poly.pdbx_strand_id
1 'polypeptide(L)'
;HQIKKEALHIWPRKDFMLIALPNPDGTFTCTLFMNQEGDISFDALQERADVERFFQTYFKDTLDLIENPVDEFMKRTASSLSLVHIYPWVINDSVGLIGDSAHAMVPFYGQGMNSGLEDCRVLDELVSTYKEDWPLILSQYQQQRKPNGDAIIELAKRNFIEMSDLSGDENFQLSKKIEANFHDRYPDLWVPLYSMVTFSPHTPYIEALRIGDVQKEVMLKIMALPNIENRWKDEDIYQELHRLALSHNLGKQSP
;
A
#
# COMPACT_ATOMS: atom_id res chain seq x y z
N HIS A 1 6.86 24.41 -12.42
CA HIS A 1 5.74 23.79 -11.68
C HIS A 1 5.85 24.20 -10.22
N GLN A 2 4.73 24.35 -9.51
CA GLN A 2 4.72 24.83 -8.12
C GLN A 2 5.20 23.75 -7.12
N ILE A 3 5.13 22.47 -7.51
CA ILE A 3 5.63 21.30 -6.78
C ILE A 3 6.45 20.39 -7.72
N LYS A 4 7.21 19.44 -7.15
CA LYS A 4 8.08 18.50 -7.89
C LYS A 4 7.27 17.63 -8.86
N LYS A 5 7.62 17.61 -10.16
CA LYS A 5 6.90 16.87 -11.22
C LYS A 5 6.94 15.35 -11.04
N GLU A 6 8.10 14.83 -10.67
CA GLU A 6 8.38 13.40 -10.60
C GLU A 6 8.28 12.92 -9.16
N ALA A 7 7.09 13.09 -8.58
CA ALA A 7 6.79 12.67 -7.23
C ALA A 7 5.29 12.39 -7.05
N LEU A 8 4.97 11.40 -6.24
CA LEU A 8 3.67 11.25 -5.61
C LEU A 8 3.63 12.19 -4.40
N HIS A 9 2.67 13.11 -4.36
CA HIS A 9 2.51 14.02 -3.24
C HIS A 9 1.39 13.54 -2.33
N ILE A 10 1.62 13.60 -1.02
CA ILE A 10 0.69 13.13 0.01
C ILE A 10 0.63 14.18 1.12
N TRP A 11 -0.59 14.58 1.49
CA TRP A 11 -0.89 15.46 2.62
C TRP A 11 -1.75 14.71 3.64
N PRO A 12 -1.14 14.05 4.64
CA PRO A 12 -1.85 13.21 5.61
C PRO A 12 -2.41 14.02 6.77
N ARG A 13 -3.61 13.66 7.26
CA ARG A 13 -4.30 14.29 8.40
C ARG A 13 -4.90 13.27 9.36
N LYS A 14 -4.25 12.10 9.51
CA LYS A 14 -4.75 10.94 10.27
C LYS A 14 -6.01 10.34 9.65
N ASP A 15 -7.18 10.86 9.98
CA ASP A 15 -8.47 10.27 9.55
C ASP A 15 -8.79 10.52 8.07
N PHE A 16 -8.04 11.41 7.41
CA PHE A 16 -8.19 11.71 5.99
C PHE A 16 -6.86 12.16 5.38
N MET A 17 -6.77 12.10 4.05
CA MET A 17 -5.57 12.52 3.33
C MET A 17 -5.89 12.99 1.91
N LEU A 18 -5.07 13.92 1.42
CA LEU A 18 -5.07 14.33 0.02
C LEU A 18 -3.84 13.74 -0.68
N ILE A 19 -4.01 13.16 -1.86
CA ILE A 19 -2.89 12.75 -2.72
C ILE A 19 -2.96 13.46 -4.06
N ALA A 20 -1.81 13.66 -4.70
CA ALA A 20 -1.74 14.22 -6.06
C ALA A 20 -0.78 13.41 -6.94
N LEU A 21 -1.29 12.94 -8.08
CA LEU A 21 -0.51 12.23 -9.10
C LEU A 21 -0.24 13.14 -10.29
N PRO A 22 0.99 13.16 -10.82
CA PRO A 22 1.35 13.99 -11.96
C PRO A 22 0.72 13.47 -13.26
N ASN A 23 0.23 14.39 -14.08
CA ASN A 23 -0.23 14.14 -15.45
C ASN A 23 0.88 14.49 -16.46
N PRO A 24 0.87 13.90 -17.68
CA PRO A 24 1.89 14.18 -18.70
C PRO A 24 2.01 15.66 -19.09
N ASP A 25 0.90 16.40 -19.08
CA ASP A 25 0.81 17.83 -19.38
C ASP A 25 1.37 18.74 -18.27
N GLY A 26 1.82 18.16 -17.16
CA GLY A 26 2.38 18.89 -16.02
C GLY A 26 1.34 19.38 -15.02
N THR A 27 0.06 19.06 -15.21
CA THR A 27 -0.98 19.20 -14.19
C THR A 27 -0.92 18.03 -13.19
N PHE A 28 -1.73 18.09 -12.14
CA PHE A 28 -1.87 17.01 -11.17
C PHE A 28 -3.35 16.68 -10.97
N THR A 29 -3.66 15.40 -10.83
CA THR A 29 -4.98 14.96 -10.39
C THR A 29 -4.94 14.70 -8.88
N CYS A 30 -5.74 15.46 -8.14
CA CYS A 30 -5.86 15.33 -6.69
C CYS A 30 -7.01 14.41 -6.31
N THR A 31 -6.79 13.56 -5.30
CA THR A 31 -7.81 12.68 -4.71
C THR A 31 -7.83 12.88 -3.20
N LEU A 32 -8.99 13.25 -2.67
CA LEU A 32 -9.24 13.36 -1.23
C LEU A 32 -9.88 12.06 -0.73
N PHE A 33 -9.26 11.42 0.25
CA PHE A 33 -9.82 10.29 0.99
C PHE A 33 -10.26 10.76 2.36
N MET A 34 -11.53 10.55 2.68
CA MET A 34 -12.15 10.95 3.94
C MET A 34 -13.35 10.02 4.21
N ASN A 35 -13.77 9.92 5.47
CA ASN A 35 -14.94 9.17 5.86
C ASN A 35 -16.21 9.71 5.18
N GLN A 36 -17.15 8.82 4.86
CA GLN A 36 -18.47 9.19 4.34
C GLN A 36 -19.30 9.90 5.42
N GLU A 37 -19.34 9.33 6.63
CA GLU A 37 -20.11 9.80 7.78
C GLU A 37 -19.21 10.24 8.95
N GLY A 38 -19.76 11.03 9.88
CA GLY A 38 -19.08 11.52 11.09
C GLY A 38 -18.86 13.04 11.12
N ASP A 39 -18.14 13.55 12.13
CA ASP A 39 -17.97 14.99 12.36
C ASP A 39 -17.14 15.68 11.26
N ILE A 40 -16.09 15.01 10.77
CA ILE A 40 -15.28 15.46 9.62
C ILE A 40 -15.43 14.39 8.53
N SER A 41 -16.40 14.61 7.64
CA SER A 41 -16.85 13.63 6.67
C SER A 41 -17.46 14.27 5.43
N PHE A 42 -17.69 13.49 4.37
CA PHE A 42 -18.34 13.99 3.17
C PHE A 42 -19.78 14.43 3.46
N ASP A 43 -20.51 13.69 4.30
CA ASP A 43 -21.89 14.02 4.67
C ASP A 43 -22.00 15.27 5.55
N ALA A 44 -20.95 15.62 6.30
CA ALA A 44 -20.89 16.85 7.06
C ALA A 44 -20.55 18.10 6.21
N LEU A 45 -19.98 17.92 5.02
CA LEU A 45 -19.50 19.02 4.15
C LEU A 45 -20.48 19.28 2.99
N GLN A 46 -21.70 19.73 3.31
CA GLN A 46 -22.76 19.99 2.32
C GLN A 46 -22.82 21.44 1.85
N GLU A 47 -22.39 22.39 2.68
CA GLU A 47 -22.45 23.81 2.35
C GLU A 47 -21.06 24.35 1.96
N ARG A 48 -21.05 25.30 1.03
CA ARG A 48 -19.80 25.90 0.53
C ARG A 48 -18.90 26.45 1.64
N ALA A 49 -19.50 27.09 2.64
CA ALA A 49 -18.78 27.66 3.77
C ALA A 49 -18.10 26.59 4.65
N ASP A 50 -18.68 25.39 4.76
CA ASP A 50 -18.09 24.27 5.49
C ASP A 50 -16.88 23.72 4.74
N VAL A 51 -16.99 23.58 3.41
CA VAL A 51 -15.89 23.15 2.55
C VAL A 51 -14.74 24.16 2.56
N GLU A 52 -15.03 25.47 2.46
CA GLU A 52 -14.03 26.53 2.58
C GLU A 52 -13.28 26.44 3.91
N ARG A 53 -14.01 26.32 5.02
CA ARG A 53 -13.43 26.18 6.35
C ARG A 53 -12.61 24.90 6.48
N PHE A 54 -13.07 23.79 5.91
CA PHE A 54 -12.35 22.52 5.90
C PHE A 54 -10.98 22.68 5.22
N PHE A 55 -10.93 23.19 3.99
CA PHE A 55 -9.66 23.41 3.29
C PHE A 55 -8.77 24.43 4.01
N GLN A 56 -9.32 25.54 4.53
CA GLN A 56 -8.54 26.52 5.30
C GLN A 56 -7.96 25.95 6.60
N THR A 57 -8.67 25.02 7.24
CA THR A 57 -8.25 24.42 8.51
C THR A 57 -7.22 23.33 8.29
N TYR A 58 -7.46 22.43 7.33
CA TYR A 58 -6.66 21.22 7.19
C TYR A 58 -5.71 21.24 6.01
N PHE A 59 -6.00 21.97 4.95
CA PHE A 59 -5.22 21.95 3.70
C PHE A 59 -4.80 23.36 3.26
N LYS A 60 -4.54 24.24 4.23
CA LYS A 60 -4.16 25.63 3.97
C LYS A 60 -2.92 25.73 3.07
N ASP A 61 -1.98 24.81 3.25
CA ASP A 61 -0.73 24.69 2.51
C ASP A 61 -0.92 24.25 1.05
N THR A 62 -2.12 23.78 0.68
CA THR A 62 -2.43 23.35 -0.70
C THR A 62 -3.30 24.35 -1.47
N LEU A 63 -3.84 25.39 -0.80
CA LEU A 63 -4.77 26.34 -1.42
C LEU A 63 -4.17 27.14 -2.57
N ASP A 64 -2.87 27.42 -2.53
CA ASP A 64 -2.17 28.10 -3.63
C ASP A 64 -1.82 27.14 -4.79
N LEU A 65 -1.92 25.82 -4.55
CA LEU A 65 -1.54 24.77 -5.49
C LEU A 65 -2.73 24.20 -6.27
N ILE A 66 -3.90 24.15 -5.63
CA ILE A 66 -5.11 23.53 -6.18
C ILE A 66 -6.00 24.63 -6.76
N GLU A 67 -6.37 24.48 -8.03
CA GLU A 67 -7.28 25.42 -8.67
C GLU A 67 -8.73 25.15 -8.20
N ASN A 68 -9.37 26.18 -7.64
CA ASN A 68 -10.78 26.18 -7.22
C ASN A 68 -11.21 24.93 -6.40
N PRO A 69 -10.50 24.55 -5.30
CA PRO A 69 -10.73 23.30 -4.57
C PRO A 69 -12.16 23.18 -4.03
N VAL A 70 -12.75 24.30 -3.62
CA VAL A 70 -14.12 24.35 -3.09
C VAL A 70 -15.14 24.10 -4.18
N ASP A 71 -15.02 24.75 -5.34
CA ASP A 71 -15.96 24.54 -6.46
C ASP A 71 -15.89 23.11 -6.98
N GLU A 72 -14.69 22.55 -7.09
CA GLU A 72 -14.51 21.16 -7.54
C GLU A 72 -15.05 20.16 -6.53
N PHE A 73 -14.92 20.42 -5.23
CA PHE A 73 -15.54 19.60 -4.20
C PHE A 73 -17.07 19.62 -4.32
N MET A 74 -17.68 20.81 -4.41
CA MET A 74 -19.15 20.97 -4.46
C MET A 74 -19.80 20.37 -5.71
N LYS A 75 -19.06 20.25 -6.81
CA LYS A 75 -19.54 19.64 -8.06
C LYS A 75 -19.51 18.11 -8.07
N ARG A 76 -18.78 17.49 -7.14
CA ARG A 76 -18.47 16.05 -7.18
C ARG A 76 -19.17 15.32 -6.04
N THR A 77 -19.58 14.09 -6.31
CA THR A 77 -20.09 13.18 -5.29
C THR A 77 -18.97 12.23 -4.85
N ALA A 78 -18.82 12.06 -3.55
CA ALA A 78 -17.86 11.12 -3.00
C ALA A 78 -18.20 9.68 -3.42
N SER A 79 -17.20 8.94 -3.89
CA SER A 79 -17.35 7.53 -4.24
C SER A 79 -16.99 6.64 -3.05
N SER A 80 -17.79 5.61 -2.79
CA SER A 80 -17.47 4.63 -1.75
C SER A 80 -16.33 3.73 -2.20
N LEU A 81 -15.39 3.46 -1.30
CA LEU A 81 -14.40 2.40 -1.47
C LEU A 81 -14.95 1.11 -0.86
N SER A 82 -14.77 -0.01 -1.56
CA SER A 82 -15.25 -1.31 -1.11
C SER A 82 -14.17 -2.36 -1.25
N LEU A 83 -14.18 -3.32 -0.34
CA LEU A 83 -13.32 -4.49 -0.35
C LEU A 83 -14.14 -5.70 -0.76
N VAL A 84 -13.63 -6.48 -1.70
CA VAL A 84 -14.22 -7.75 -2.09
C VAL A 84 -13.30 -8.87 -1.62
N HIS A 85 -13.76 -9.62 -0.62
CA HIS A 85 -13.13 -10.87 -0.17
C HIS A 85 -14.13 -12.00 -0.38
N ILE A 86 -13.90 -12.80 -1.43
CA ILE A 86 -14.81 -13.90 -1.79
C ILE A 86 -14.07 -15.21 -1.95
N TYR A 87 -14.75 -16.30 -1.64
CA TYR A 87 -14.30 -17.65 -1.94
C TYR A 87 -15.54 -18.53 -2.21
N PRO A 88 -15.49 -19.43 -3.20
CA PRO A 88 -14.38 -19.67 -4.14
C PRO A 88 -14.29 -18.61 -5.25
N TRP A 89 -13.14 -18.53 -5.92
CA TRP A 89 -12.96 -17.78 -7.18
C TRP A 89 -13.41 -18.58 -8.40
N VAL A 90 -13.57 -19.90 -8.26
CA VAL A 90 -14.00 -20.82 -9.31
C VAL A 90 -15.33 -21.46 -8.94
N ILE A 91 -16.26 -21.46 -9.89
CA ILE A 91 -17.62 -21.98 -9.71
C ILE A 91 -17.89 -23.02 -10.81
N ASN A 92 -18.39 -24.19 -10.39
CA ASN A 92 -18.79 -25.30 -11.27
C ASN A 92 -17.74 -25.68 -12.33
N ASP A 93 -16.45 -25.56 -11.99
CA ASP A 93 -15.30 -25.85 -12.87
C ASP A 93 -15.35 -25.16 -14.26
N SER A 94 -16.12 -24.08 -14.38
CA SER A 94 -16.45 -23.45 -15.67
C SER A 94 -16.45 -21.93 -15.64
N VAL A 95 -16.56 -21.33 -14.46
CA VAL A 95 -16.50 -19.87 -14.27
C VAL A 95 -15.37 -19.53 -13.32
N GLY A 96 -14.45 -18.67 -13.74
CA GLY A 96 -13.37 -18.12 -12.92
C GLY A 96 -13.46 -16.60 -12.81
N LEU A 97 -13.17 -16.07 -11.62
CA LEU A 97 -13.13 -14.63 -11.34
C LEU A 97 -11.68 -14.13 -11.35
N ILE A 98 -11.45 -12.96 -11.95
CA ILE A 98 -10.13 -12.31 -12.07
C ILE A 98 -10.25 -10.81 -11.75
N GLY A 99 -9.14 -10.17 -11.36
CA GLY A 99 -9.10 -8.75 -11.02
C GLY A 99 -10.11 -8.33 -9.96
N ASP A 100 -10.69 -7.14 -10.08
CA ASP A 100 -11.62 -6.58 -9.10
C ASP A 100 -12.88 -7.45 -8.87
N SER A 101 -13.28 -8.28 -9.83
CA SER A 101 -14.38 -9.24 -9.63
C SER A 101 -14.07 -10.32 -8.58
N ALA A 102 -12.79 -10.56 -8.33
CA ALA A 102 -12.26 -11.54 -7.39
C ALA A 102 -11.67 -10.92 -6.11
N HIS A 103 -11.05 -9.74 -6.23
CA HIS A 103 -10.27 -9.10 -5.16
C HIS A 103 -10.21 -7.56 -5.24
N ALA A 104 -11.35 -6.89 -5.40
CA ALA A 104 -11.39 -5.43 -5.27
C ALA A 104 -10.81 -4.98 -3.93
N MET A 105 -9.89 -4.01 -3.97
CA MET A 105 -9.11 -3.55 -2.83
C MET A 105 -9.14 -2.03 -2.70
N VAL A 106 -8.79 -1.52 -1.53
CA VAL A 106 -8.60 -0.09 -1.33
C VAL A 106 -7.38 0.40 -2.12
N PRO A 107 -7.40 1.62 -2.71
CA PRO A 107 -6.40 2.07 -3.67
C PRO A 107 -5.08 2.53 -3.02
N PHE A 108 -4.85 2.22 -1.74
CA PHE A 108 -3.77 2.80 -0.96
C PHE A 108 -2.40 2.18 -1.24
N TYR A 109 -2.31 1.09 -2.00
CA TYR A 109 -1.03 0.55 -2.49
C TYR A 109 -0.80 0.80 -4.00
N GLY A 110 -1.83 1.25 -4.74
CA GLY A 110 -1.74 1.37 -6.21
C GLY A 110 -1.62 0.03 -6.94
N GLN A 111 -2.08 -1.08 -6.35
CA GLN A 111 -1.83 -2.43 -6.84
C GLN A 111 -3.04 -3.14 -7.48
N GLY A 112 -4.24 -2.55 -7.48
CA GLY A 112 -5.43 -3.19 -8.07
C GLY A 112 -5.24 -3.59 -9.54
N MET A 113 -4.88 -2.63 -10.39
CA MET A 113 -4.57 -2.89 -11.81
C MET A 113 -3.41 -3.88 -11.98
N ASN A 114 -2.32 -3.70 -11.23
CA ASN A 114 -1.13 -4.55 -11.34
C ASN A 114 -1.42 -6.01 -10.94
N SER A 115 -2.16 -6.22 -9.85
CA SER A 115 -2.64 -7.55 -9.42
C SER A 115 -3.58 -8.18 -10.44
N GLY A 116 -4.50 -7.40 -11.03
CA GLY A 116 -5.37 -7.88 -12.10
C GLY A 116 -4.63 -8.26 -13.38
N LEU A 117 -3.60 -7.50 -13.77
CA LEU A 117 -2.74 -7.87 -14.91
C LEU A 117 -1.90 -9.11 -14.59
N GLU A 118 -1.47 -9.26 -13.34
CA GLU A 118 -0.78 -10.47 -12.88
C GLU A 118 -1.68 -11.70 -12.95
N ASP A 119 -2.97 -11.58 -12.63
CA ASP A 119 -3.94 -12.67 -12.82
C ASP A 119 -3.99 -13.13 -14.28
N CYS A 120 -4.07 -12.18 -15.22
CA CYS A 120 -4.07 -12.48 -16.66
C CYS A 120 -2.82 -13.24 -17.08
N ARG A 121 -1.63 -12.81 -16.61
CA ARG A 121 -0.36 -13.47 -16.89
C ARG A 121 -0.34 -14.91 -16.35
N VAL A 122 -0.72 -15.11 -15.09
CA VAL A 122 -0.72 -16.44 -14.45
C VAL A 122 -1.73 -17.36 -15.14
N LEU A 123 -2.91 -16.85 -15.51
CA LEU A 123 -3.89 -17.64 -16.24
C LEU A 123 -3.35 -18.08 -17.62
N ASP A 124 -2.68 -17.18 -18.36
CA ASP A 124 -2.06 -17.50 -19.66
C ASP A 124 -0.94 -18.56 -19.54
N GLU A 125 -0.12 -18.49 -18.50
CA GLU A 125 0.91 -19.49 -18.19
C GLU A 125 0.30 -20.87 -17.90
N LEU A 126 -0.81 -20.91 -17.16
CA LEU A 126 -1.55 -22.14 -16.85
C LEU A 126 -2.21 -22.73 -18.10
N VAL A 127 -2.82 -21.91 -18.94
CA VAL A 127 -3.38 -22.33 -20.24
C VAL A 127 -2.29 -22.91 -21.14
N SER A 128 -1.11 -22.27 -21.17
CA SER A 128 0.04 -22.77 -21.93
C SER A 128 0.53 -24.13 -21.43
N THR A 129 0.48 -24.36 -20.12
CA THR A 129 0.96 -25.58 -19.45
C THR A 129 -0.03 -26.74 -19.58
N TYR A 130 -1.30 -26.50 -19.23
CA TYR A 130 -2.33 -27.53 -19.11
C TYR A 130 -3.27 -27.62 -20.33
N LYS A 131 -3.06 -26.77 -21.34
CA LYS A 131 -3.81 -26.77 -22.62
C LYS A 131 -5.31 -26.51 -22.43
N GLU A 132 -6.18 -27.42 -22.86
CA GLU A 132 -7.63 -27.24 -22.83
C GLU A 132 -8.30 -27.83 -21.57
N ASP A 133 -7.53 -28.30 -20.58
CA ASP A 133 -8.05 -28.80 -19.31
C ASP A 133 -8.47 -27.64 -18.39
N TRP A 134 -9.57 -26.98 -18.73
CA TRP A 134 -10.11 -25.83 -17.99
C TRP A 134 -10.42 -26.11 -16.52
N PRO A 135 -11.01 -27.26 -16.13
CA PRO A 135 -11.19 -27.60 -14.73
C PRO A 135 -9.86 -27.58 -13.96
N LEU A 136 -8.79 -28.17 -14.52
CA LEU A 136 -7.47 -28.15 -13.90
C LEU A 136 -6.88 -26.73 -13.87
N ILE A 137 -6.95 -25.99 -14.98
CA ILE A 137 -6.44 -24.61 -15.09
C ILE A 137 -7.07 -23.70 -14.04
N LEU A 138 -8.40 -23.71 -13.96
CA LEU A 138 -9.13 -22.85 -13.01
C LEU A 138 -8.82 -23.25 -11.56
N SER A 139 -8.76 -24.56 -11.27
CA SER A 139 -8.38 -25.06 -9.95
C SER A 139 -6.96 -24.60 -9.56
N GLN A 140 -5.98 -24.71 -10.46
CA GLN A 140 -4.61 -24.25 -10.23
C GLN A 140 -4.53 -22.73 -10.09
N TYR A 141 -5.24 -21.98 -10.94
CA TYR A 141 -5.32 -20.52 -10.88
C TYR A 141 -5.82 -20.06 -9.50
N GLN A 142 -6.92 -20.62 -9.01
CA GLN A 142 -7.45 -20.31 -7.69
C GLN A 142 -6.44 -20.63 -6.58
N GLN A 143 -5.82 -21.81 -6.62
CA GLN A 143 -4.83 -22.22 -5.62
C GLN A 143 -3.62 -21.27 -5.56
N GLN A 144 -3.17 -20.77 -6.72
CA GLN A 144 -2.02 -19.88 -6.81
C GLN A 144 -2.37 -18.42 -6.50
N ARG A 145 -3.49 -17.90 -7.02
CA ARG A 145 -3.80 -16.47 -6.97
C ARG A 145 -4.62 -16.05 -5.76
N LYS A 146 -5.48 -16.92 -5.21
CA LYS A 146 -6.31 -16.54 -4.05
C LYS A 146 -5.49 -16.04 -2.84
N PRO A 147 -4.42 -16.76 -2.40
CA PRO A 147 -3.62 -16.29 -1.26
C PRO A 147 -2.94 -14.95 -1.54
N ASN A 148 -2.54 -14.71 -2.80
CA ASN A 148 -1.90 -13.46 -3.22
C ASN A 148 -2.91 -12.31 -3.29
N GLY A 149 -4.12 -12.55 -3.78
CA GLY A 149 -5.23 -11.58 -3.76
C GLY A 149 -5.59 -11.15 -2.35
N ASP A 150 -5.70 -12.08 -1.40
CA ASP A 150 -5.94 -11.76 0.01
C ASP A 150 -4.79 -10.96 0.62
N ALA A 151 -3.55 -11.36 0.32
CA ALA A 151 -2.36 -10.71 0.85
C ALA A 151 -2.26 -9.25 0.38
N ILE A 152 -2.52 -8.97 -0.90
CA ILE A 152 -2.45 -7.60 -1.41
C ILE A 152 -3.57 -6.70 -0.88
N ILE A 153 -4.78 -7.25 -0.65
CA ILE A 153 -5.85 -6.50 0.04
C ILE A 153 -5.41 -6.11 1.45
N GLU A 154 -4.83 -7.05 2.19
CA GLU A 154 -4.34 -6.78 3.56
C GLU A 154 -3.19 -5.76 3.56
N LEU A 155 -2.24 -5.89 2.64
CA LEU A 155 -1.15 -4.91 2.46
C LEU A 155 -1.70 -3.51 2.13
N ALA A 156 -2.70 -3.41 1.25
CA ALA A 156 -3.34 -2.14 0.90
C ALA A 156 -4.02 -1.49 2.11
N LYS A 157 -4.71 -2.27 2.95
CA LYS A 157 -5.30 -1.77 4.21
C LYS A 157 -4.24 -1.26 5.18
N ARG A 158 -3.14 -1.99 5.34
CA ARG A 158 -2.03 -1.57 6.22
C ARG A 158 -1.36 -0.29 5.73
N ASN A 159 -1.20 -0.14 4.41
CA ASN A 159 -0.57 1.04 3.83
C ASN A 159 -1.41 2.30 4.01
N PHE A 160 -2.74 2.18 4.08
CA PHE A 160 -3.60 3.30 4.48
C PHE A 160 -3.17 3.88 5.83
N ILE A 161 -3.07 3.02 6.85
CA ILE A 161 -2.69 3.41 8.23
C ILE A 161 -1.27 4.00 8.24
N GLU A 162 -0.35 3.39 7.48
CA GLU A 162 1.02 3.89 7.36
C GLU A 162 1.07 5.31 6.77
N MET A 163 0.34 5.55 5.68
CA MET A 163 0.28 6.85 5.01
C MET A 163 -0.44 7.90 5.86
N SER A 164 -1.53 7.52 6.52
CA SER A 164 -2.46 8.45 7.18
C SER A 164 -2.01 8.83 8.59
N ASP A 165 -1.67 7.85 9.41
CA ASP A 165 -1.49 8.01 10.86
C ASP A 165 -0.02 8.08 11.26
N LEU A 166 0.81 7.23 10.65
CA LEU A 166 2.18 7.01 11.10
C LEU A 166 3.21 7.91 10.41
N SER A 167 2.87 8.49 9.25
CA SER A 167 3.80 9.32 8.47
C SER A 167 4.33 10.54 9.24
N GLY A 168 3.59 11.04 10.23
CA GLY A 168 4.02 12.13 11.12
C GLY A 168 4.65 11.68 12.45
N ASP A 169 4.73 10.37 12.73
CA ASP A 169 5.23 9.84 14.01
C ASP A 169 6.76 9.72 14.02
N GLU A 170 7.41 10.29 15.04
CA GLU A 170 8.88 10.33 15.14
C GLU A 170 9.51 8.94 15.26
N ASN A 171 8.86 8.00 15.97
CA ASN A 171 9.34 6.63 16.11
C ASN A 171 9.21 5.88 14.79
N PHE A 172 8.12 6.10 14.06
CA PHE A 172 7.94 5.54 12.73
C PHE A 172 9.03 6.05 11.77
N GLN A 173 9.31 7.36 11.76
CA GLN A 173 10.37 7.94 10.94
C GLN A 173 11.76 7.42 11.33
N LEU A 174 12.02 7.21 12.62
CA LEU A 174 13.26 6.59 13.10
C LEU A 174 13.39 5.14 12.62
N SER A 175 12.34 4.34 12.76
CA SER A 175 12.27 2.96 12.26
C SER A 175 12.60 2.88 10.76
N LYS A 176 12.04 3.79 9.94
CA LYS A 176 12.35 3.87 8.50
C LYS A 176 13.81 4.26 8.21
N LYS A 177 14.42 5.12 9.02
CA LYS A 177 15.87 5.45 8.90
C LYS A 177 16.76 4.24 9.21
N ILE A 178 16.41 3.48 10.25
CA ILE A 178 17.12 2.24 10.61
C ILE A 178 16.97 1.21 9.49
N GLU A 179 15.74 0.98 9.02
CA GLU A 179 15.44 0.09 7.89
C GLU A 179 16.25 0.45 6.65
N ALA A 180 16.22 1.72 6.23
CA ALA A 180 16.95 2.16 5.03
C ALA A 180 18.46 1.91 5.17
N ASN A 181 19.05 2.29 6.32
CA ASN A 181 20.48 2.05 6.53
C ASN A 181 20.84 0.56 6.60
N PHE A 182 19.96 -0.27 7.16
CA PHE A 182 20.18 -1.71 7.23
C PHE A 182 20.06 -2.37 5.84
N HIS A 183 19.10 -1.95 5.03
CA HIS A 183 18.99 -2.36 3.62
C HIS A 183 20.24 -1.98 2.82
N ASP A 184 20.75 -0.75 2.99
CA ASP A 184 21.98 -0.32 2.30
C ASP A 184 23.19 -1.20 2.65
N ARG A 185 23.27 -1.72 3.89
CA ARG A 185 24.34 -2.62 4.34
C ARG A 185 24.14 -4.06 3.90
N TYR A 186 22.89 -4.54 3.91
CA TYR A 186 22.53 -5.95 3.68
C TYR A 186 21.33 -6.07 2.73
N PRO A 187 21.47 -5.66 1.45
CA PRO A 187 20.34 -5.54 0.52
C PRO A 187 19.64 -6.88 0.25
N ASP A 188 20.38 -7.99 0.31
CA ASP A 188 19.84 -9.34 0.10
C ASP A 188 19.15 -9.91 1.35
N LEU A 189 19.41 -9.35 2.53
CA LEU A 189 18.86 -9.84 3.81
C LEU A 189 17.59 -9.08 4.22
N TRP A 190 17.50 -7.80 3.85
CA TRP A 190 16.34 -6.96 4.18
C TRP A 190 15.93 -6.14 2.97
N VAL A 191 14.96 -6.62 2.21
CA VAL A 191 14.31 -5.83 1.16
C VAL A 191 13.10 -5.12 1.78
N PRO A 192 12.98 -3.79 1.71
CA PRO A 192 11.83 -3.08 2.25
C PRO A 192 10.52 -3.60 1.68
N LEU A 193 9.47 -3.69 2.51
CA LEU A 193 8.17 -4.23 2.10
C LEU A 193 7.60 -3.55 0.84
N TYR A 194 7.68 -2.23 0.79
CA TYR A 194 7.23 -1.46 -0.38
C TYR A 194 7.97 -1.87 -1.65
N SER A 195 9.28 -2.12 -1.56
CA SER A 195 10.10 -2.56 -2.69
C SER A 195 9.73 -3.97 -3.14
N MET A 196 9.48 -4.89 -2.20
CA MET A 196 9.02 -6.25 -2.54
C MET A 196 7.70 -6.23 -3.31
N VAL A 197 6.74 -5.42 -2.88
CA VAL A 197 5.41 -5.36 -3.50
C VAL A 197 5.43 -4.61 -4.84
N THR A 198 6.24 -3.55 -4.96
CA THR A 198 6.17 -2.63 -6.12
C THR A 198 7.18 -2.95 -7.21
N PHE A 199 8.36 -3.46 -6.84
CA PHE A 199 9.51 -3.59 -7.74
C PHE A 199 10.05 -5.02 -7.88
N SER A 200 9.50 -6.00 -7.15
CA SER A 200 9.93 -7.40 -7.23
C SER A 200 8.84 -8.28 -7.87
N PRO A 201 8.76 -8.37 -9.21
CA PRO A 201 7.72 -9.14 -9.90
C PRO A 201 7.78 -10.66 -9.65
N HIS A 202 8.87 -11.15 -9.06
CA HIS A 202 9.07 -12.55 -8.72
C HIS A 202 8.69 -12.88 -7.27
N THR A 203 8.38 -11.88 -6.45
CA THR A 203 7.97 -12.07 -5.04
C THR A 203 6.45 -12.11 -4.96
N PRO A 204 5.83 -13.26 -4.66
CA PRO A 204 4.39 -13.32 -4.47
C PRO A 204 3.94 -12.42 -3.32
N TYR A 205 2.78 -11.77 -3.43
CA TYR A 205 2.24 -10.91 -2.37
C TYR A 205 2.11 -11.62 -1.02
N ILE A 206 1.77 -12.90 -1.01
CA ILE A 206 1.69 -13.69 0.24
C ILE A 206 3.06 -13.81 0.92
N GLU A 207 4.13 -13.90 0.15
CA GLU A 207 5.49 -13.96 0.67
C GLU A 207 5.96 -12.57 1.12
N ALA A 208 5.67 -11.53 0.35
CA ALA A 208 5.94 -10.15 0.75
C ALA A 208 5.25 -9.82 2.10
N LEU A 209 3.99 -10.21 2.26
CA LEU A 209 3.24 -10.05 3.51
C LEU A 209 3.92 -10.80 4.67
N ARG A 210 4.26 -12.07 4.48
CA ARG A 210 4.94 -12.89 5.49
C ARG A 210 6.30 -12.29 5.91
N ILE A 211 7.11 -11.88 4.94
CA ILE A 211 8.42 -11.25 5.19
C ILE A 211 8.21 -9.92 5.92
N GLY A 212 7.25 -9.10 5.49
CA GLY A 212 6.92 -7.83 6.13
C GLY A 212 6.50 -7.98 7.59
N ASP A 213 5.73 -9.03 7.92
CA ASP A 213 5.37 -9.35 9.31
C ASP A 213 6.60 -9.67 10.17
N VAL A 214 7.51 -10.49 9.65
CA VAL A 214 8.77 -10.83 10.33
C VAL A 214 9.66 -9.59 10.49
N GLN A 215 9.79 -8.76 9.45
CA GLN A 215 10.52 -7.51 9.50
C GLN A 215 9.97 -6.58 10.58
N LYS A 216 8.63 -6.46 10.67
CA LYS A 216 7.97 -5.68 11.71
C LYS A 216 8.31 -6.19 13.11
N GLU A 217 8.24 -7.50 13.34
CA GLU A 217 8.59 -8.10 14.65
C GLU A 217 10.04 -7.85 15.04
N VAL A 218 10.97 -7.97 14.10
CA VAL A 218 12.39 -7.69 14.32
C VAL A 218 12.60 -6.21 14.63
N MET A 219 11.99 -5.32 13.86
CA MET A 219 12.11 -3.88 14.05
C MET A 219 11.53 -3.42 15.40
N LEU A 220 10.43 -4.01 15.85
CA LEU A 220 9.87 -3.73 17.18
C LEU A 220 10.86 -4.04 18.30
N LYS A 221 11.68 -5.10 18.18
CA LYS A 221 12.72 -5.43 19.16
C LYS A 221 13.85 -4.40 19.14
N ILE A 222 14.26 -3.93 17.95
CA ILE A 222 15.28 -2.89 17.81
C ILE A 222 14.81 -1.55 18.36
N MET A 223 13.59 -1.15 18.04
CA MET A 223 12.98 0.09 18.53
C MET A 223 12.73 0.09 20.04
N ALA A 224 12.69 -1.08 20.69
CA ALA A 224 12.58 -1.22 22.14
C ALA A 224 13.94 -1.12 22.87
N LEU A 225 15.07 -0.99 22.15
CA LEU A 225 16.38 -0.85 22.78
C LEU A 225 16.49 0.49 23.51
N PRO A 226 17.16 0.55 24.68
CA PRO A 226 17.29 1.78 25.44
C PRO A 226 18.02 2.88 24.66
N ASN A 227 17.45 4.09 24.66
CA ASN A 227 18.03 5.29 24.05
C ASN A 227 18.25 5.15 22.53
N ILE A 228 17.41 4.35 21.84
CA ILE A 228 17.52 4.08 20.41
C ILE A 228 17.51 5.38 19.58
N GLU A 229 16.76 6.38 19.99
CA GLU A 229 16.65 7.70 19.34
C GLU A 229 18.00 8.41 19.18
N ASN A 230 18.93 8.19 20.11
CA ASN A 230 20.28 8.77 20.07
C ASN A 230 21.34 7.76 19.62
N ARG A 231 21.03 6.46 19.65
CA ARG A 231 21.96 5.36 19.41
C ARG A 231 21.74 4.60 18.12
N TRP A 232 20.71 4.90 17.36
CA TRP A 232 20.35 4.13 16.15
C TRP A 232 21.46 4.03 15.10
N LYS A 233 22.47 4.92 15.15
CA LYS A 233 23.65 4.89 14.27
C LYS A 233 24.80 4.03 14.82
N ASP A 234 24.73 3.62 16.08
CA ASP A 234 25.76 2.83 16.73
C ASP A 234 25.83 1.44 16.08
N GLU A 235 27.04 0.91 15.94
CA GLU A 235 27.26 -0.35 15.22
C GLU A 235 26.61 -1.55 15.92
N ASP A 236 26.48 -1.52 17.25
CA ASP A 236 25.85 -2.61 18.01
C ASP A 236 24.37 -2.77 17.68
N ILE A 237 23.67 -1.70 17.31
CA ILE A 237 22.27 -1.75 16.86
C ILE A 237 22.16 -2.56 15.56
N TYR A 238 23.05 -2.33 14.60
CA TYR A 238 23.04 -3.04 13.31
C TYR A 238 23.55 -4.47 13.42
N GLN A 239 24.48 -4.73 14.34
CA GLN A 239 24.89 -6.10 14.67
C GLN A 239 23.74 -6.92 15.27
N GLU A 240 22.97 -6.32 16.18
CA GLU A 240 21.80 -6.97 16.76
C GLU A 240 20.69 -7.16 15.72
N LEU A 241 20.43 -6.15 14.89
CA LEU A 241 19.47 -6.24 13.78
C LEU A 241 19.86 -7.34 12.78
N HIS A 242 21.14 -7.43 12.41
CA HIS A 242 21.66 -8.50 11.56
C HIS A 242 21.47 -9.89 12.20
N ARG A 243 21.81 -10.02 13.49
CA ARG A 243 21.62 -11.27 14.25
C ARG A 243 20.16 -11.70 14.27
N LEU A 244 19.25 -10.77 14.55
CA LEU A 244 17.81 -11.03 14.56
C LEU A 244 17.28 -11.38 13.17
N ALA A 245 17.70 -10.67 12.12
CA ALA A 245 17.27 -10.95 10.76
C ALA A 245 17.68 -12.36 10.31
N LEU A 246 18.91 -12.79 10.62
CA LEU A 246 19.38 -14.15 10.35
C LEU A 246 18.60 -15.20 11.15
N SER A 247 18.32 -14.94 12.44
CA SER A 247 17.61 -15.91 13.28
C SER A 247 16.16 -16.14 12.83
N HIS A 248 15.55 -15.16 12.13
CA HIS A 248 14.20 -15.29 11.56
C HIS A 248 14.22 -15.68 10.07
N ASN A 249 15.38 -16.11 9.54
CA ASN A 249 15.58 -16.56 8.15
C ASN A 249 15.16 -15.54 7.07
N LEU A 250 15.30 -14.23 7.30
CA LEU A 250 14.91 -13.21 6.30
C LEU A 250 15.74 -13.28 5.00
N GLY A 251 16.91 -13.91 5.02
CA GLY A 251 17.80 -14.04 3.85
C GLY A 251 17.70 -15.37 3.10
N LYS A 252 16.79 -16.27 3.50
CA LYS A 252 16.55 -17.51 2.76
C LYS A 252 15.35 -17.31 1.85
N GLN A 253 15.58 -17.36 0.55
CA GLN A 253 14.47 -17.50 -0.40
C GLN A 253 13.73 -18.80 -0.06
N SER A 254 12.41 -18.71 0.13
CA SER A 254 11.56 -19.89 0.25
C SER A 254 11.76 -20.75 -1.02
N PRO A 255 11.90 -22.09 -0.89
CA PRO A 255 12.16 -22.98 -2.02
C PRO A 255 11.05 -22.97 -3.07
#